data_AF-A0A844Z874-F1
#
_entry.id   AF-A0A844Z874-F1
#
_cell.length_a   1.000
_cell.length_b   1.000
_cell.length_c   1.000
_cell.angle_alpha   90.00
_cell.angle_beta   90.00
_cell.angle_gamma   90.00
#
_symmetry.space_group_name_H-M   'P 1'
#
loop_
_entity.id
_entity.type
_entity.pdbx_description
1 polymer ?
#
loop_
_entity_poly.entity_id
_entity_poly.type
_entity_poly.pdbx_seq_one_letter_code
_entity_poly.pdbx_strand_id
1 'polypeptide(L)'
;MAHTPHELGAVFSKDTDILHRLKMNGGRFSTLSDEYHKVNRDIHRIEAQVDAASDERMETLKKERLVLLDEITAIVNAARETS
;
A
#
# COMPACT_ATOMS: atom_id res chain seq x y z
N MET A 1 -13.91 -6.95 -12.32
CA MET A 1 -13.20 -6.77 -11.04
C MET A 1 -11.79 -6.32 -11.38
N ALA A 2 -11.48 -5.04 -11.22
CA ALA A 2 -10.14 -4.52 -11.50
C ALA A 2 -9.22 -4.96 -10.36
N HIS A 3 -8.45 -6.04 -10.60
CA HIS A 3 -7.33 -6.39 -9.74
C HIS A 3 -6.24 -5.34 -10.00
N THR A 4 -6.21 -4.28 -9.20
CA THR A 4 -5.02 -3.44 -9.13
C THR A 4 -3.89 -4.37 -8.67
N PRO A 5 -2.78 -4.51 -9.41
CA PRO A 5 -1.61 -5.23 -8.95
C PRO A 5 -1.00 -4.48 -7.75
N HIS A 6 -0.24 -5.20 -6.94
CA HIS A 6 0.40 -4.68 -5.73
C HIS A 6 -0.53 -4.29 -4.57
N GLU A 7 -1.76 -4.79 -4.52
CA GLU A 7 -2.62 -4.57 -3.34
C GLU A 7 -2.03 -5.18 -2.06
N LEU A 8 -2.15 -4.47 -0.94
CA LEU A 8 -1.61 -4.92 0.36
C LEU A 8 -2.13 -6.31 0.76
N GLY A 9 -3.39 -6.62 0.44
CA GLY A 9 -3.96 -7.94 0.72
C GLY A 9 -3.28 -9.08 -0.05
N ALA A 10 -2.70 -8.80 -1.22
CA ALA A 10 -1.91 -9.78 -1.97
C ALA A 10 -0.49 -9.90 -1.39
N VAL A 11 0.14 -8.77 -1.05
CA VAL A 11 1.49 -8.73 -0.46
C VAL A 11 1.53 -9.44 0.89
N PHE A 12 0.53 -9.21 1.73
CA PHE A 12 0.40 -9.78 3.07
C PHE A 12 -0.68 -10.86 3.13
N SER A 13 -0.80 -11.66 2.05
CA SER A 13 -1.81 -12.74 1.95
C SER A 13 -1.72 -13.79 3.05
N LYS A 14 -0.56 -13.94 3.70
CA LYS A 14 -0.36 -14.83 4.86
C LYS A 14 -0.74 -14.19 6.20
N ASP A 15 -0.88 -12.87 6.24
CA ASP A 15 -1.13 -12.07 7.45
C ASP A 15 -2.50 -11.40 7.42
N THR A 16 -3.46 -11.95 6.67
CA THR A 16 -4.77 -11.31 6.45
C THR A 16 -5.51 -11.06 7.76
N ASP A 17 -5.40 -11.96 8.73
CA ASP A 17 -5.96 -11.79 10.08
C ASP A 17 -5.31 -10.63 10.85
N ILE A 18 -4.00 -10.42 10.70
CA ILE A 18 -3.27 -9.31 11.32
C ILE A 18 -3.70 -8.00 10.66
N LEU A 19 -3.76 -7.96 9.33
CA LEU A 19 -4.23 -6.80 8.58
C LEU A 19 -5.66 -6.42 9.01
N HIS A 20 -6.55 -7.40 9.15
CA HIS A 20 -7.93 -7.15 9.55
C HIS A 20 -8.01 -6.56 10.97
N ARG A 21 -7.24 -7.11 11.93
CA ARG A 21 -7.13 -6.55 13.28
C ARG A 21 -6.56 -5.12 13.28
N LEU A 22 -5.49 -4.88 12.53
CA LEU A 22 -4.88 -3.54 12.40
C LEU A 22 -5.84 -2.52 11.78
N LYS A 23 -6.64 -2.93 10.80
CA LYS A 23 -7.68 -2.10 10.19
C LYS A 23 -8.81 -1.79 11.18
N MET A 24 -9.27 -2.80 11.92
CA MET A 24 -10.35 -2.62 12.91
C MET A 24 -9.92 -1.77 14.11
N ASN A 25 -8.67 -1.89 14.54
CA ASN A 25 -8.17 -1.14 15.69
C ASN A 25 -7.97 0.35 15.38
N GLY A 26 -8.04 0.77 14.11
CA GLY A 26 -8.08 2.17 13.69
C GLY A 26 -6.85 2.98 14.14
N GLY A 27 -5.96 3.31 13.21
CA GLY A 27 -4.78 4.11 13.55
C GLY A 27 -3.83 4.27 12.39
N ARG A 28 -2.52 4.29 12.69
CA ARG A 28 -1.43 4.53 11.74
C ARG A 28 -1.46 3.58 10.53
N PHE A 29 -1.84 2.31 10.73
CA PHE A 29 -2.01 1.35 9.63
C PHE A 29 -3.12 1.75 8.65
N SER A 30 -4.26 2.25 9.12
CA SER A 30 -5.37 2.63 8.23
C SER A 30 -4.96 3.79 7.33
N THR A 31 -4.34 4.83 7.92
CA THR A 31 -3.83 5.98 7.18
C THR A 31 -2.82 5.55 6.12
N LEU A 32 -1.82 4.74 6.50
CA LEU A 32 -0.80 4.25 5.57
C LEU A 32 -1.39 3.36 4.48
N SER A 33 -2.37 2.50 4.82
CA SER A 33 -3.08 1.67 3.85
C SER A 33 -3.79 2.53 2.81
N ASP A 34 -4.50 3.57 3.25
CA ASP A 34 -5.23 4.47 2.34
C ASP A 34 -4.30 5.27 1.43
N GLU A 35 -3.19 5.76 1.98
CA GLU A 35 -2.12 6.43 1.20
C GLU A 35 -1.50 5.48 0.18
N TYR A 36 -1.17 4.25 0.59
CA TYR A 36 -0.63 3.24 -0.29
C TYR A 36 -1.59 2.92 -1.44
N HIS A 37 -2.88 2.72 -1.15
CA HIS A 37 -3.89 2.51 -2.20
C HIS A 37 -4.02 3.71 -3.13
N LYS A 38 -3.88 4.94 -2.62
CA LYS A 38 -3.91 6.16 -3.44
C LYS A 38 -2.70 6.22 -4.38
N VAL A 39 -1.49 6.04 -3.87
CA VAL A 39 -0.25 6.03 -4.67
C VAL A 39 -0.30 4.92 -5.72
N ASN A 40 -0.75 3.72 -5.35
CA ASN A 40 -0.85 2.60 -6.28
C ASN A 40 -1.86 2.89 -7.41
N ARG A 41 -3.01 3.51 -7.11
CA ARG A 41 -3.98 3.95 -8.12
C ARG A 41 -3.42 5.05 -9.03
N ASP A 42 -2.67 6.00 -8.48
CA ASP A 42 -2.05 7.07 -9.27
C ASP A 42 -0.99 6.50 -10.22
N ILE A 43 -0.14 5.58 -9.75
CA ILE A 43 0.80 4.82 -10.59
C ILE A 43 0.05 4.12 -11.72
N HIS A 44 -1.02 3.40 -11.40
CA HIS A 44 -1.78 2.67 -12.40
C HIS A 44 -2.46 3.58 -13.42
N ARG A 45 -2.92 4.77 -13.01
CA ARG A 45 -3.48 5.77 -13.92
C ARG A 45 -2.43 6.29 -14.90
N ILE A 46 -1.20 6.48 -14.43
CA ILE A 46 -0.06 6.90 -15.24
C ILE A 46 0.34 5.78 -16.22
N GLU A 47 0.46 4.53 -15.75
CA GLU A 47 0.78 3.37 -16.58
C GLU A 47 -0.28 3.12 -17.67
N ALA A 48 -1.55 3.34 -17.35
CA ALA A 48 -2.64 3.24 -18.30
C ALA A 48 -2.68 4.41 -19.32
N GLN A 49 -1.68 5.31 -19.31
CA GLN A 49 -1.60 6.54 -20.13
C GLN A 49 -2.83 7.45 -20.02
N VAL A 50 -3.58 7.33 -18.93
CA VAL A 50 -4.76 8.16 -18.67
C VAL A 50 -4.35 9.57 -18.25
N ASP A 51 -3.12 9.73 -17.75
CA ASP A 51 -2.55 10.99 -17.27
C ASP A 51 -1.21 11.25 -17.97
N ALA A 52 -0.98 12.46 -18.49
CA ALA A 52 0.31 12.88 -19.04
C ALA A 52 1.28 13.18 -17.88
N ALA A 53 1.74 12.14 -17.20
CA ALA A 53 2.74 12.28 -16.15
C ALA A 53 4.15 12.13 -16.73
N SER A 54 5.05 12.99 -16.27
CA SER A 54 6.49 12.85 -16.53
C SER A 54 7.04 11.61 -15.83
N ASP A 55 8.07 10.99 -16.42
CA ASP A 55 8.80 9.86 -15.84
C ASP A 55 9.29 10.15 -14.41
N GLU A 56 9.66 11.41 -14.11
CA GLU A 56 10.01 11.85 -12.75
C GLU A 56 8.88 11.68 -11.73
N ARG A 57 7.63 11.94 -12.11
CA ARG A 57 6.46 11.77 -11.24
C ARG A 57 6.24 10.29 -10.95
N MET A 58 6.37 9.45 -11.98
CA MET A 58 6.25 7.99 -11.85
C MET A 58 7.32 7.45 -10.89
N GLU A 59 8.57 7.88 -11.04
CA GLU A 59 9.68 7.47 -10.15
C GLU A 59 9.47 7.95 -8.71
N THR A 60 8.94 9.16 -8.53
CA THR A 60 8.60 9.68 -7.19
C THR A 60 7.51 8.82 -6.53
N LEU A 61 6.43 8.52 -7.25
CA LEU A 61 5.35 7.67 -6.74
C LEU A 61 5.83 6.25 -6.41
N LYS A 62 6.73 5.67 -7.23
CA LYS A 62 7.33 4.36 -6.93
C LYS A 62 8.13 4.39 -5.63
N LYS A 63 8.89 5.46 -5.38
CA LYS A 63 9.63 5.64 -4.12
C LYS A 63 8.69 5.79 -2.94
N GLU A 64 7.66 6.63 -3.06
CA GLU A 64 6.62 6.78 -2.03
C GLU A 64 5.94 5.45 -1.71
N ARG A 65 5.57 4.66 -2.74
CA ARG A 65 4.99 3.33 -2.57
C ARG A 65 5.90 2.41 -1.76
N LEU A 66 7.21 2.47 -2.00
CA LEU A 66 8.20 1.64 -1.30
C LEU A 66 8.32 2.06 0.17
N VAL A 67 8.42 3.35 0.46
CA VAL A 67 8.44 3.89 1.83
C VAL A 67 7.17 3.50 2.60
N LEU A 68 6.00 3.68 1.98
CA LEU A 68 4.73 3.29 2.57
C LEU A 68 4.68 1.77 2.85
N LEU A 69 5.19 0.97 1.92
CA LEU A 69 5.26 -0.49 2.10
C LEU A 69 6.16 -0.87 3.28
N ASP A 70 7.31 -0.22 3.43
CA ASP A 70 8.23 -0.45 4.54
C ASP A 70 7.58 -0.09 5.88
N GLU A 71 6.90 1.06 5.98
CA GLU A 71 6.17 1.46 7.19
C GLU A 71 5.04 0.50 7.54
N ILE A 72 4.27 0.06 6.55
CA ILE A 72 3.20 -0.93 6.74
C ILE A 72 3.78 -2.26 7.21
N THR A 73 4.87 -2.70 6.58
CA THR A 73 5.58 -3.93 6.95
C THR A 73 6.05 -3.88 8.40
N ALA A 74 6.61 -2.74 8.84
CA ALA A 74 7.04 -2.56 10.22
C ALA A 74 5.87 -2.70 11.21
N ILE A 75 4.69 -2.14 10.90
CA ILE A 75 3.50 -2.26 11.74
C ILE A 75 2.98 -3.70 11.77
N VAL A 76 2.92 -4.36 10.61
CA VAL A 76 2.48 -5.77 10.51
C VAL A 76 3.43 -6.68 11.30
N ASN A 77 4.74 -6.48 11.17
CA ASN A 77 5.75 -7.24 11.93
C ASN A 77 5.62 -7.01 13.43
N ALA A 78 5.48 -5.76 13.88
CA ALA A 78 5.25 -5.46 15.29
C ALA A 78 3.98 -6.14 15.83
N ALA A 79 2.89 -6.13 15.06
CA ALA A 79 1.65 -6.81 15.43
C ALA A 79 1.78 -8.34 15.45
N ARG A 80 2.65 -8.90 14.60
CA ARG A 80 2.98 -10.33 14.57
C ARG A 80 3.78 -10.74 15.81
N GLU A 81 4.73 -9.94 16.24
CA GLU A 81 5.53 -10.19 17.47
C GLU A 81 4.71 -10.06 18.75
N THR A 82 3.61 -9.29 18.70
CA THR A 82 2.72 -9.09 19.85
C THR A 82 1.56 -10.11 19.91
N SER A 83 1.43 -10.99 18.90
CA SER A 83 0.42 -12.08 18.86
C SER A 83 1.03 -13.43 19.21
#